data_AF-A0A090Q2R4-F1
#
_entry.id   AF-A0A090Q2R4-F1
#
_cell.length_a   1.000
_cell.length_b   1.000
_cell.length_c   1.000
_cell.angle_alpha   90.00
_cell.angle_beta   90.00
_cell.angle_gamma   90.00
#
_symmetry.space_group_name_H-M   'P 1'
#
loop_
_entity.id
_entity.type
_entity.pdbx_description
1 polymer ?
#
loop_
_entity_poly.entity_id
_entity_poly.type
_entity_poly.pdbx_seq_one_letter_code
_entity_poly.pdbx_strand_id
1 'polypeptide(L)'
;MRTKYPEIKFIGVNIDNPNSDLWNKANKRLAFNPKHEYQIRDPKTINSQLALSKKNRSMVVSSKGIIMDPNINLFHYKIETTLLGYLSR
;
A
#
# COMPACT_ATOMS: atom_id res chain seq x y z
N MET A 1 9.06 3.16 8.65
CA MET A 1 8.74 3.66 7.30
C MET A 1 7.95 4.97 7.36
N ARG A 2 6.64 4.97 7.70
CA ARG A 2 5.79 6.19 7.73
C ARG A 2 6.38 7.38 8.51
N THR A 3 6.87 7.16 9.74
CA THR A 3 7.51 8.21 10.54
C THR A 3 8.89 8.64 10.01
N LYS A 4 9.59 7.73 9.33
CA LYS A 4 10.95 7.93 8.84
C LYS A 4 11.00 8.69 7.50
N TYR A 5 9.94 8.58 6.71
CA TYR A 5 9.81 9.20 5.38
C TYR A 5 8.48 9.95 5.28
N PRO A 6 8.30 11.07 5.99
CA PRO A 6 7.06 11.85 5.98
C PRO A 6 6.68 12.40 4.60
N GLU A 7 7.65 12.57 3.70
CA GLU A 7 7.50 12.98 2.31
C GLU A 7 6.85 11.89 1.43
N ILE A 8 6.87 10.63 1.87
CA ILE A 8 6.23 9.50 1.18
C ILE A 8 4.87 9.21 1.82
N LYS A 9 3.81 9.33 1.02
CA LYS A 9 2.47 8.91 1.44
C LYS A 9 2.31 7.39 1.30
N PHE A 10 2.47 6.67 2.41
CA PHE A 10 2.12 5.25 2.46
C PHE A 10 0.59 5.10 2.56
N ILE A 11 0.01 4.20 1.77
CA ILE A 11 -1.41 3.90 1.79
C ILE A 11 -1.56 2.37 1.83
N GLY A 12 -2.28 1.85 2.82
CA GLY A 12 -2.66 0.45 2.85
C GLY A 12 -4.01 0.27 2.18
N VAL A 13 -4.11 -0.75 1.34
CA VAL A 13 -5.34 -1.11 0.64
C VAL A 13 -5.63 -2.58 0.91
N ASN A 14 -6.72 -2.84 1.60
CA ASN A 14 -7.21 -4.19 1.82
C ASN A 14 -8.21 -4.59 0.73
N ILE A 15 -7.98 -5.75 0.13
CA ILE A 15 -8.87 -6.37 -0.87
C ILE A 15 -9.56 -7.64 -0.37
N ASP A 16 -9.27 -8.04 0.88
CA ASP A 16 -9.93 -9.16 1.53
C ASP A 16 -11.41 -8.85 1.78
N ASN A 17 -12.16 -9.87 2.19
CA ASN A 17 -13.60 -9.80 2.42
C ASN A 17 -14.03 -8.50 3.15
N PRO A 18 -14.78 -7.60 2.49
CA PRO A 18 -15.22 -6.33 3.05
C PRO A 18 -16.16 -6.47 4.25
N ASN A 19 -16.78 -7.63 4.43
CA ASN A 19 -17.66 -7.93 5.55
C ASN A 19 -16.89 -8.43 6.80
N SER A 20 -15.57 -8.56 6.72
CA SER A 20 -14.72 -9.01 7.83
C SER A 20 -14.16 -7.83 8.62
N ASP A 21 -14.33 -7.84 9.95
CA ASP A 21 -13.74 -6.84 10.85
C ASP A 21 -12.24 -7.10 11.16
N LEU A 22 -11.63 -8.14 10.58
CA LEU A 22 -10.23 -8.51 10.84
C LEU A 22 -9.26 -7.37 10.52
N TRP A 23 -9.48 -6.64 9.42
CA TRP A 23 -8.63 -5.53 9.02
C TRP A 23 -8.67 -4.38 10.02
N ASN A 24 -9.87 -3.99 10.45
CA ASN A 24 -10.06 -2.96 11.45
C ASN A 24 -9.43 -3.35 12.79
N LYS A 25 -9.60 -4.60 13.23
CA LYS A 25 -8.93 -5.14 14.43
C LYS A 25 -7.42 -5.08 14.31
N ALA A 26 -6.85 -5.45 13.16
CA ALA A 26 -5.42 -5.38 12.91
C ALA A 26 -4.90 -3.93 12.95
N ASN A 27 -5.59 -3.00 12.29
CA ASN A 27 -5.23 -1.58 12.27
C ASN A 27 -5.23 -0.96 13.67
N LYS A 28 -6.25 -1.27 14.49
CA LYS A 28 -6.31 -0.82 15.89
C LYS A 28 -5.16 -1.40 16.71
N ARG A 29 -4.91 -2.71 16.61
CA ARG A 29 -3.84 -3.38 17.36
C ARG A 29 -2.44 -2.87 17.00
N LEU A 30 -2.22 -2.53 15.72
CA LEU A 30 -0.94 -2.02 15.22
C LEU A 30 -0.84 -0.48 15.29
N ALA A 31 -1.86 0.19 15.85
CA ALA A 31 -1.95 1.66 15.94
C ALA A 31 -1.76 2.36 14.58
N PHE A 32 -2.25 1.76 13.49
CA PHE A 32 -2.23 2.40 12.18
C PHE A 32 -3.26 3.52 12.11
N ASN A 33 -2.87 4.61 11.44
CA ASN A 33 -3.75 5.76 11.26
C ASN A 33 -4.82 5.41 10.21
N PRO A 34 -6.11 5.35 10.58
CA PRO A 34 -7.18 4.93 9.68
C PRO A 34 -7.36 5.85 8.46
N LYS A 35 -6.84 7.09 8.49
CA LYS A 35 -6.85 8.00 7.34
C LYS A 35 -5.99 7.52 6.16
N HIS A 36 -5.14 6.52 6.36
CA HIS A 36 -4.26 5.96 5.33
C HIS A 36 -4.54 4.49 5.03
N GLU A 37 -5.59 3.93 5.59
CA GLU A 37 -5.94 2.52 5.47
C GLU A 37 -7.33 2.40 4.85
N TYR A 38 -7.38 1.86 3.63
CA TYR A 38 -8.61 1.77 2.84
C TYR A 38 -8.96 0.31 2.61
N GLN A 39 -10.26 0.01 2.52
CA GLN A 39 -10.74 -1.32 2.16
C GLN A 39 -11.66 -1.21 0.95
N ILE A 40 -11.38 -2.03 -0.06
CA ILE A 40 -12.21 -2.13 -1.25
C ILE A 40 -13.48 -2.88 -0.90
N ARG A 41 -14.65 -2.25 -1.14
CA ARG A 41 -15.96 -2.84 -0.85
C ARG A 41 -16.51 -3.72 -1.98
N ASP A 42 -16.06 -3.50 -3.22
CA ASP A 42 -16.37 -4.37 -4.36
C ASP A 42 -15.08 -4.91 -5.00
N PRO A 43 -14.51 -5.98 -4.44
CA PRO A 43 -13.26 -6.55 -4.94
C PRO A 43 -13.42 -7.27 -6.28
N LYS A 44 -14.66 -7.63 -6.70
CA LYS A 44 -14.86 -8.37 -7.96
C LYS A 44 -14.46 -7.54 -9.16
N THR A 45 -14.91 -6.29 -9.20
CA THR A 45 -14.59 -5.34 -10.29
C THR A 45 -13.09 -5.01 -10.30
N ILE A 46 -12.48 -4.88 -9.12
CA ILE A 46 -11.08 -4.47 -9.00
C ILE A 46 -10.10 -5.61 -9.30
N ASN A 47 -10.41 -6.84 -8.89
CA ASN A 47 -9.55 -7.99 -9.18
C ASN A 47 -9.37 -8.21 -10.69
N SER A 48 -10.42 -7.96 -11.50
CA SER A 48 -10.34 -8.02 -12.96
C SER A 48 -9.59 -6.83 -13.58
N GLN A 49 -9.63 -5.64 -12.99
CA GLN A 49 -8.99 -4.44 -13.54
C GLN A 49 -7.51 -4.29 -13.17
N LEU A 50 -7.16 -4.66 -11.94
CA LEU A 50 -5.80 -4.47 -11.40
C LEU A 50 -4.96 -5.76 -11.42
N ALA A 51 -5.53 -6.88 -11.90
CA ALA A 51 -4.91 -8.20 -11.91
C ALA A 51 -4.23 -8.53 -10.56
N LEU A 52 -4.89 -8.15 -9.45
CA LEU A 52 -4.34 -8.33 -8.10
C LEU A 52 -4.28 -9.82 -7.79
N SER A 53 -3.11 -10.43 -8.01
CA SER A 53 -2.84 -11.78 -7.52
C SER A 53 -2.95 -11.81 -6.00
N LYS A 54 -3.23 -12.98 -5.40
CA LYS A 54 -3.35 -13.19 -3.93
C LYS A 54 -2.08 -12.91 -3.12
N LYS A 55 -1.05 -12.28 -3.68
CA LYS A 55 0.22 -11.97 -3.01
C LYS A 55 0.21 -10.51 -2.55
N ASN A 56 0.75 -10.27 -1.35
CA ASN A 56 1.05 -8.92 -0.87
C ASN A 56 1.86 -8.18 -1.93
N ARG A 57 1.30 -7.09 -2.45
CA ARG A 57 1.89 -6.25 -3.48
C ARG A 57 2.05 -4.84 -2.95
N SER A 58 3.16 -4.19 -3.25
CA SER A 58 3.34 -2.76 -3.03
C SER A 58 3.68 -2.08 -4.36
N MET A 59 3.34 -0.80 -4.46
CA MET A 59 3.51 -0.02 -5.66
C MET A 59 3.94 1.41 -5.29
N VAL A 60 4.78 2.01 -6.12
CA VAL A 60 5.13 3.42 -6.05
C VAL A 60 4.40 4.18 -7.15
N VAL A 61 3.71 5.24 -6.76
CA VAL A 61 2.95 6.12 -7.66
C VAL A 61 3.47 7.54 -7.48
N SER A 62 3.73 8.24 -8.57
CA SER A 62 4.16 9.63 -8.56
C SER A 62 3.03 10.58 -8.15
N SER A 63 3.35 11.82 -7.83
CA SER A 63 2.36 12.87 -7.56
C SER A 63 1.43 13.17 -8.75
N LYS A 64 1.82 12.78 -9.97
CA LYS A 64 1.02 12.89 -11.20
C LYS A 64 0.14 11.66 -11.46
N GLY A 65 0.08 10.70 -10.53
CA GLY A 65 -0.70 9.47 -10.67
C GLY A 65 -0.05 8.42 -11.59
N ILE A 66 1.24 8.56 -11.91
CA ILE A 66 1.95 7.61 -12.78
C ILE A 66 2.57 6.51 -11.92
N ILE A 67 2.32 5.25 -12.27
CA ILE A 67 2.97 4.10 -11.62
C ILE A 67 4.46 4.11 -11.97
N MET A 68 5.31 4.29 -10.97
CA MET A 68 6.77 4.32 -11.12
C MET A 68 7.40 2.95 -10.87
N ASP A 69 6.86 2.19 -9.92
CA ASP A 69 7.24 0.80 -9.68
C ASP A 69 5.99 -0.01 -9.31
N PRO A 70 5.53 -0.92 -10.17
CA PRO A 70 4.32 -1.67 -9.96
C PRO A 70 4.46 -2.81 -8.93
N ASN A 71 5.67 -3.23 -8.53
CA ASN A 71 5.89 -4.45 -7.75
C ASN A 71 7.01 -4.31 -6.69
N ILE A 72 7.18 -3.12 -6.11
CA ILE A 72 8.23 -2.88 -5.13
C ILE A 72 8.11 -3.86 -3.94
N ASN A 73 9.22 -4.47 -3.53
CA ASN A 73 9.26 -5.34 -2.35
C ASN A 73 9.68 -4.53 -1.12
N LEU A 74 8.71 -4.18 -0.26
CA LEU A 74 8.96 -3.42 0.97
C LEU A 74 9.86 -4.14 1.98
N PHE A 75 10.04 -5.45 1.86
CA PHE A 75 10.87 -6.27 2.75
C PHE A 75 12.29 -6.50 2.19
N HIS A 76 12.60 -5.93 1.02
CA HIS A 76 13.92 -6.05 0.45
C HIS A 76 14.95 -5.24 1.26
N TYR A 77 16.14 -5.78 1.48
CA TYR A 77 17.17 -5.13 2.33
C TYR A 77 17.62 -3.74 1.84
N LYS A 78 17.45 -3.44 0.54
CA LYS A 78 17.74 -2.11 -0.06
C LYS A 78 16.53 -1.17 -0.12
N ILE A 79 15.39 -1.51 0.48
CA ILE A 79 14.15 -0.75 0.30
C ILE A 79 14.33 0.74 0.62
N GLU A 80 15.08 1.08 1.67
CA GLU A 80 15.32 2.47 2.06
C GLU A 80 16.05 3.27 0.98
N THR A 81 17.11 2.70 0.41
CA THR A 81 17.84 3.30 -0.71
C THR A 81 16.95 3.45 -1.94
N THR A 82 16.12 2.44 -2.24
CA THR A 82 15.16 2.51 -3.34
C THR A 82 14.16 3.65 -3.15
N LEU A 83 13.60 3.81 -1.94
CA LEU A 83 12.66 4.89 -1.62
C LEU A 83 13.31 6.27 -1.75
N LEU A 84 14.53 6.45 -1.22
CA LEU A 84 15.29 7.69 -1.36
C LEU A 84 15.57 8.04 -2.83
N GLY A 85 15.83 7.04 -3.68
CA GLY A 85 16.01 7.24 -5.12
C GLY A 85 14.79 7.84 -5.83
N TYR A 86 13.58 7.67 -5.28
CA TYR A 86 12.38 8.32 -5.81
C TYR A 86 12.20 9.76 -5.34
N LEU A 87 12.79 10.12 -4.20
CA LEU A 87 12.70 11.47 -3.63
C LEU A 87 13.71 12.43 -4.22
N SER A 88 14.85 11.92 -4.69
CA SER A 88 15.91 12.70 -5.32
C SER A 88 15.68 12.97 -6.82
N ARG A 89 14.46 12.77 -7.33
CA ARG A 89 14.11 12.95 -8.76
C ARG A 89 13.34 14.23 -9.03
#